data_AF-A0AAV6PLQ0-F1
#
_entry.id   AF-A0AAV6PLQ0-F1
#
_cell.length_a   1.000
_cell.length_b   1.000
_cell.length_c   1.000
_cell.angle_alpha   90.00
_cell.angle_beta   90.00
_cell.angle_gamma   90.00
#
_symmetry.space_group_name_H-M   'P 1'
#
loop_
_entity.id
_entity.type
_entity.pdbx_description
1 polymer ?
#
loop_
_entity_poly.entity_id
_entity_poly.type
_entity_poly.pdbx_seq_one_letter_code
_entity_poly.pdbx_strand_id
1 'polypeptide(L)'
;MNLLREQQEALTTELQQVRAEQEKLFAQRDDLDSQLQESNFANRKLLEQLTEEGQEKERLLRELEEAKKTAEKRKTMLDDLAMQLNQEKSDHKEALSDLKLQHEKEVLGVRARYEKELRGLHEEKNRSEEEIRQQLRDEKARSKELECLQPRVEELQAQLQSMEGTRGWFERRLKEAEEHMEKKSLEHQEEIKELQREHTLQLEEKQCQMETVKQQLVELEKQRDEDGDIISKLRQEIKDTLDGQRILEKKGSAALKDLKRQLQLERKRADKLQERLQEILTNSKTRTGLEELVLSEISSPSRTQQTGDSSSISSFSYRDMMKEVQPTNQNKSGGGSPQSQRPAELSDDEVGELFQRLAEVQQEKWMLEEKVKHLEVSCSSMAEDICRKSAIIETYVMDSRRDVSSGAVSGHGGSQGDRGLSSVLRDLVKPGDENLREMNKKLQNMLEEQLTKNMHLQKDLEVLSQELVRLTKDSSAVGSG
;
A
#
# COMPACT_ATOMS: atom_id res chain seq x y z
N MET A 1 144.75 -120.28 -91.87
CA MET A 1 145.16 -119.09 -91.09
C MET A 1 144.34 -117.87 -91.51
N ASN A 2 144.57 -117.25 -92.67
CA ASN A 2 143.95 -115.97 -93.06
C ASN A 2 142.42 -115.91 -92.89
N LEU A 3 141.67 -116.86 -93.47
CA LEU A 3 140.20 -116.92 -93.35
C LEU A 3 139.70 -116.90 -91.89
N LEU A 4 140.45 -117.53 -90.98
CA LEU A 4 140.11 -117.62 -89.56
C LEU A 4 140.37 -116.28 -88.83
N ARG A 5 141.35 -115.51 -89.31
CA ARG A 5 141.63 -114.14 -88.87
C ARG A 5 140.60 -113.15 -89.41
N GLU A 6 140.23 -113.26 -90.70
CA GLU A 6 139.17 -112.46 -91.32
C GLU A 6 137.82 -112.69 -90.62
N GLN A 7 137.49 -113.95 -90.30
CA GLN A 7 136.31 -114.30 -89.48
C GLN A 7 136.39 -113.73 -88.06
N GLN A 8 137.56 -113.78 -87.42
CA GLN A 8 137.75 -113.21 -86.08
C GLN A 8 137.65 -111.68 -86.08
N GLU A 9 138.21 -111.01 -87.08
CA GLU A 9 138.13 -109.55 -87.25
C GLU A 9 136.68 -109.13 -87.55
N ALA A 10 135.97 -109.84 -88.43
CA ALA A 10 134.54 -109.64 -88.68
C ALA A 10 133.67 -109.81 -87.40
N LEU A 11 133.86 -110.91 -86.67
CA LEU A 11 133.18 -111.13 -85.38
C LEU A 11 133.50 -110.03 -84.36
N THR A 12 134.73 -109.50 -84.32
CA THR A 12 135.02 -108.34 -83.45
C THR A 12 134.35 -107.06 -83.90
N THR A 13 134.17 -106.82 -85.21
CA THR A 13 133.40 -105.66 -85.70
C THR A 13 131.91 -105.80 -85.43
N GLU A 14 131.31 -106.99 -85.58
CA GLU A 14 129.92 -107.26 -85.18
C GLU A 14 129.72 -107.05 -83.67
N LEU A 15 130.63 -107.56 -82.84
CA LEU A 15 130.58 -107.40 -81.38
C LEU A 15 130.77 -105.93 -80.96
N GLN A 16 131.60 -105.16 -81.67
CA GLN A 16 131.71 -103.71 -81.47
C GLN A 16 130.45 -102.96 -81.91
N GLN A 17 129.85 -103.33 -83.04
CA GLN A 17 128.60 -102.75 -83.51
C GLN A 17 127.45 -103.02 -82.54
N VAL A 18 127.27 -104.27 -82.10
CA VAL A 18 126.25 -104.66 -81.11
C VAL A 18 126.45 -103.92 -79.78
N ARG A 19 127.70 -103.68 -79.34
CA ARG A 19 127.98 -102.82 -78.17
C ARG A 19 127.58 -101.37 -78.41
N ALA A 20 127.94 -100.78 -79.54
CA ALA A 20 127.57 -99.40 -79.86
C ALA A 20 126.05 -99.21 -80.07
N GLU A 21 125.34 -100.25 -80.52
CA GLU A 21 123.88 -100.28 -80.59
C GLU A 21 123.25 -100.45 -79.19
N GLN A 22 123.82 -101.32 -78.35
CA GLN A 22 123.42 -101.48 -76.95
C GLN A 22 123.62 -100.20 -76.13
N GLU A 23 124.75 -99.49 -76.30
CA GLU A 23 125.04 -98.21 -75.66
C GLU A 23 124.05 -97.11 -76.11
N LYS A 24 123.71 -97.06 -77.41
CA LYS A 24 122.66 -96.15 -77.91
C LYS A 24 121.28 -96.48 -77.34
N LEU A 25 120.93 -97.76 -77.23
CA LEU A 25 119.66 -98.20 -76.63
C LEU A 25 119.60 -97.90 -75.13
N PHE A 26 120.72 -97.98 -74.40
CA PHE A 26 120.80 -97.50 -73.02
C PHE A 26 120.63 -95.99 -72.92
N ALA A 27 121.33 -95.19 -73.74
CA ALA A 27 121.16 -93.73 -73.74
C ALA A 27 119.72 -93.32 -74.07
N GLN A 28 119.10 -93.92 -75.10
CA GLN A 28 117.69 -93.70 -75.44
C GLN A 28 116.74 -94.10 -74.31
N ARG A 29 117.05 -95.17 -73.58
CA ARG A 29 116.28 -95.57 -72.40
C ARG A 29 116.42 -94.55 -71.28
N ASP A 30 117.63 -94.10 -70.96
CA ASP A 30 117.88 -93.16 -69.87
C ASP A 30 117.26 -91.78 -70.17
N ASP A 31 117.26 -91.34 -71.44
CA ASP A 31 116.52 -90.17 -71.93
C ASP A 31 115.00 -90.34 -71.71
N LEU A 32 114.44 -91.50 -72.05
CA LEU A 32 113.01 -91.80 -71.87
C LEU A 32 112.60 -91.95 -70.40
N ASP A 33 113.42 -92.61 -69.57
CA ASP A 33 113.23 -92.72 -68.12
C ASP A 33 113.32 -91.32 -67.46
N SER A 34 114.14 -90.41 -67.99
CA SER A 34 114.22 -89.00 -67.55
C SER A 34 112.98 -88.19 -67.96
N GLN A 35 112.56 -88.25 -69.23
CA GLN A 35 111.32 -87.59 -69.70
C GLN A 35 110.09 -88.11 -68.95
N LEU A 36 110.06 -89.40 -68.62
CA LEU A 36 109.01 -90.01 -67.81
C LEU A 36 109.04 -89.48 -66.37
N GLN A 37 110.21 -89.25 -65.76
CA GLN A 37 110.30 -88.61 -64.44
C GLN A 37 109.84 -87.15 -64.45
N GLU A 38 110.25 -86.35 -65.43
CA GLU A 38 109.81 -84.96 -65.58
C GLU A 38 108.30 -84.88 -65.83
N SER A 39 107.76 -85.73 -66.71
CA SER A 39 106.31 -85.84 -66.95
C SER A 39 105.56 -86.23 -65.67
N ASN A 40 106.07 -87.21 -64.90
CA ASN A 40 105.47 -87.58 -63.61
C ASN A 40 105.55 -86.45 -62.57
N PHE A 41 106.61 -85.64 -62.55
CA PHE A 41 106.71 -84.48 -61.67
C PHE A 41 105.70 -83.39 -62.07
N ALA A 42 105.60 -83.07 -63.36
CA ALA A 42 104.61 -82.13 -63.88
C ALA A 42 103.17 -82.61 -63.58
N ASN A 43 102.87 -83.88 -63.81
CA ASN A 43 101.56 -84.48 -63.50
C ASN A 43 101.24 -84.41 -62.00
N ARG A 44 102.21 -84.68 -61.11
CA ARG A 44 102.03 -84.54 -59.65
C ARG A 44 101.70 -83.09 -59.26
N LYS A 45 102.44 -82.12 -59.81
CA LYS A 45 102.19 -80.69 -59.54
C LYS A 45 100.82 -80.23 -60.07
N LEU A 46 100.41 -80.71 -61.25
CA LEU A 46 99.08 -80.42 -61.80
C LEU A 46 97.95 -81.06 -60.97
N LEU A 47 98.17 -82.25 -60.40
CA LEU A 47 97.22 -82.88 -59.47
C LEU A 47 97.14 -82.11 -58.14
N GLU A 48 98.28 -81.68 -57.59
CA GLU A 48 98.36 -80.85 -56.39
C GLU A 48 97.56 -79.55 -56.57
N GLN A 49 97.86 -78.79 -57.64
CA GLN A 49 97.12 -77.57 -58.01
C GLN A 49 95.62 -77.83 -58.23
N LEU A 50 95.24 -78.96 -58.86
CA LEU A 50 93.84 -79.33 -59.03
C LEU A 50 93.14 -79.63 -57.69
N THR A 51 93.85 -80.16 -56.70
CA THR A 51 93.31 -80.34 -55.34
C THR A 51 93.24 -79.05 -54.53
N GLU A 52 94.17 -78.12 -54.73
CA GLU A 52 94.14 -76.78 -54.13
C GLU A 52 92.95 -75.97 -54.69
N GLU A 53 92.83 -75.84 -56.02
CA GLU A 53 91.69 -75.22 -56.71
C GLU A 53 90.35 -75.87 -56.35
N GLY A 54 90.35 -77.19 -56.10
CA GLY A 54 89.18 -77.91 -55.57
C GLY A 54 88.75 -77.41 -54.19
N GLN A 55 89.70 -77.27 -53.25
CA GLN A 55 89.45 -76.78 -51.90
C GLN A 55 89.10 -75.27 -51.87
N GLU A 56 89.77 -74.47 -52.68
CA GLU A 56 89.47 -73.04 -52.93
C GLU A 56 88.02 -72.87 -53.40
N LYS A 57 87.61 -73.65 -54.42
CA LYS A 57 86.24 -73.66 -54.96
C LYS A 57 85.21 -74.05 -53.92
N GLU A 58 85.46 -75.08 -53.10
CA GLU A 58 84.53 -75.42 -52.02
C GLU A 58 84.44 -74.34 -50.94
N ARG A 59 85.57 -73.68 -50.59
CA ARG A 59 85.58 -72.55 -49.65
C ARG A 59 84.70 -71.41 -50.17
N LEU A 60 84.91 -71.00 -51.41
CA LEU A 60 84.13 -69.95 -52.08
C LEU A 60 82.64 -70.31 -52.22
N LEU A 61 82.31 -71.59 -52.43
CA LEU A 61 80.91 -72.06 -52.45
C LEU A 61 80.24 -71.94 -51.07
N ARG A 62 80.95 -72.27 -49.99
CA ARG A 62 80.46 -72.13 -48.61
C ARG A 62 80.24 -70.64 -48.25
N GLU A 63 81.23 -69.79 -48.53
CA GLU A 63 81.14 -68.34 -48.33
C GLU A 63 79.98 -67.71 -49.14
N LEU A 64 79.80 -68.13 -50.40
CA LEU A 64 78.68 -67.69 -51.23
C LEU A 64 77.31 -68.12 -50.68
N GLU A 65 77.20 -69.30 -50.07
CA GLU A 65 75.95 -69.76 -49.47
C GLU A 65 75.64 -69.05 -48.14
N GLU A 66 76.65 -68.69 -47.34
CA GLU A 66 76.48 -67.83 -46.17
C GLU A 66 76.11 -66.39 -46.56
N ALA A 67 76.70 -65.86 -47.63
CA ALA A 67 76.31 -64.58 -48.22
C ALA A 67 74.85 -64.59 -48.71
N LYS A 68 74.40 -65.68 -49.35
CA LYS A 68 72.98 -65.86 -49.73
C LYS A 68 72.07 -65.91 -48.51
N LYS A 69 72.36 -66.76 -47.51
CA LYS A 69 71.56 -66.89 -46.28
C LYS A 69 71.47 -65.58 -45.48
N THR A 70 72.51 -64.75 -45.50
CA THR A 70 72.47 -63.42 -44.86
C THR A 70 71.75 -62.37 -45.71
N ALA A 71 71.82 -62.44 -47.04
CA ALA A 71 71.01 -61.61 -47.93
C ALA A 71 69.52 -61.95 -47.84
N GLU A 72 69.16 -63.23 -47.78
CA GLU A 72 67.78 -63.71 -47.59
C GLU A 72 67.19 -63.22 -46.26
N LYS A 73 67.92 -63.36 -45.14
CA LYS A 73 67.51 -62.80 -43.84
C LYS A 73 67.35 -61.28 -43.87
N ARG A 74 68.22 -60.55 -44.57
CA ARG A 74 68.06 -59.09 -44.76
C ARG A 74 66.81 -58.77 -45.58
N LYS A 75 66.52 -59.56 -46.62
CA LYS A 75 65.30 -59.41 -47.42
C LYS A 75 64.05 -59.63 -46.57
N THR A 76 63.96 -60.72 -45.80
CA THR A 76 62.77 -60.98 -44.97
C THR A 76 62.57 -59.88 -43.93
N MET A 77 63.63 -59.41 -43.24
CA MET A 77 63.51 -58.29 -42.29
C MET A 77 63.06 -56.97 -42.95
N LEU A 78 63.40 -56.73 -44.22
CA LEU A 78 62.93 -55.56 -44.98
C LEU A 78 61.49 -55.73 -45.46
N ASP A 79 61.12 -56.94 -45.89
CA ASP A 79 59.73 -57.29 -46.26
C ASP A 79 58.81 -57.18 -45.02
N ASP A 80 59.26 -57.67 -43.86
CA ASP A 80 58.55 -57.57 -42.56
C ASP A 80 58.37 -56.11 -42.11
N LEU A 81 59.43 -55.30 -42.17
CA LEU A 81 59.37 -53.87 -41.84
C LEU A 81 58.45 -53.10 -42.80
N ALA A 82 58.45 -53.46 -44.09
CA ALA A 82 57.53 -52.90 -45.08
C ALA A 82 56.07 -53.31 -44.83
N MET A 83 55.81 -54.52 -44.33
CA MET A 83 54.47 -54.93 -43.89
C MET A 83 54.02 -54.13 -42.65
N GLN A 84 54.88 -54.01 -41.63
CA GLN A 84 54.59 -53.23 -40.41
C GLN A 84 54.26 -51.77 -40.73
N LEU A 85 55.11 -51.09 -41.52
CA LEU A 85 54.89 -49.69 -41.90
C LEU A 85 53.59 -49.48 -42.71
N ASN A 86 53.19 -50.46 -43.53
CA ASN A 86 51.92 -50.40 -44.24
C ASN A 86 50.71 -50.67 -43.32
N GLN A 87 50.86 -51.53 -42.32
CA GLN A 87 49.83 -51.78 -41.31
C GLN A 87 49.62 -50.53 -40.43
N GLU A 88 50.68 -49.97 -39.83
CA GLU A 88 50.60 -48.73 -39.02
C GLU A 88 49.96 -47.57 -39.81
N LYS A 89 50.31 -47.45 -41.10
CA LYS A 89 49.72 -46.47 -42.02
C LYS A 89 48.24 -46.73 -42.32
N SER A 90 47.79 -47.99 -42.30
CA SER A 90 46.38 -48.36 -42.41
C SER A 90 45.64 -48.00 -41.12
N ASP A 91 46.18 -48.41 -39.97
CA ASP A 91 45.59 -48.19 -38.64
C ASP A 91 45.46 -46.68 -38.34
N HIS A 92 46.49 -45.89 -38.65
CA HIS A 92 46.44 -44.43 -38.56
C HIS A 92 45.41 -43.81 -39.52
N LYS A 93 45.20 -44.38 -40.71
CA LYS A 93 44.19 -43.90 -41.66
C LYS A 93 42.77 -44.23 -41.17
N GLU A 94 42.57 -45.38 -40.56
CA GLU A 94 41.30 -45.80 -39.93
C GLU A 94 40.98 -44.94 -38.71
N ALA A 95 41.92 -44.76 -37.78
CA ALA A 95 41.75 -43.87 -36.64
C ALA A 95 41.49 -42.40 -37.03
N LEU A 96 42.11 -41.90 -38.12
CA LEU A 96 41.80 -40.58 -38.69
C LEU A 96 40.45 -40.51 -39.42
N SER A 97 39.87 -41.64 -39.80
CA SER A 97 38.51 -41.74 -40.35
C SER A 97 37.48 -41.74 -39.22
N ASP A 98 37.70 -42.54 -38.18
CA ASP A 98 36.82 -42.63 -37.01
C ASP A 98 36.76 -41.32 -36.23
N LEU A 99 37.90 -40.63 -36.04
CA LEU A 99 37.94 -39.33 -35.39
C LEU A 99 37.14 -38.26 -36.16
N LYS A 100 37.15 -38.32 -37.50
CA LYS A 100 36.32 -37.44 -38.34
C LYS A 100 34.84 -37.79 -38.22
N LEU A 101 34.49 -39.08 -38.27
CA LEU A 101 33.11 -39.55 -38.13
C LEU A 101 32.54 -39.20 -36.74
N GLN A 102 33.35 -39.30 -35.68
CA GLN A 102 32.98 -38.83 -34.35
C GLN A 102 32.76 -37.31 -34.34
N HIS A 103 33.66 -36.52 -34.92
CA HIS A 103 33.50 -35.07 -34.99
C HIS A 103 32.26 -34.65 -35.78
N GLU A 104 31.99 -35.26 -36.94
CA GLU A 104 30.77 -35.03 -37.73
C GLU A 104 29.50 -35.39 -36.92
N LYS A 105 29.52 -36.51 -36.20
CA LYS A 105 28.43 -36.94 -35.30
C LYS A 105 28.22 -35.97 -34.13
N GLU A 106 29.29 -35.41 -33.56
CA GLU A 106 29.22 -34.39 -32.51
C GLU A 106 28.67 -33.06 -33.04
N VAL A 107 29.13 -32.60 -34.20
CA VAL A 107 28.63 -31.39 -34.88
C VAL A 107 27.14 -31.53 -35.22
N LEU A 108 26.72 -32.68 -35.76
CA LEU A 108 25.30 -32.99 -35.98
C LEU A 108 24.51 -33.07 -34.68
N GLY A 109 25.09 -33.62 -33.61
CA GLY A 109 24.49 -33.68 -32.28
C GLY A 109 24.32 -32.32 -31.61
N VAL A 110 25.26 -31.39 -31.82
CA VAL A 110 25.15 -29.98 -31.39
C VAL A 110 24.11 -29.24 -32.22
N ARG A 111 24.13 -29.38 -33.55
CA ARG A 111 23.13 -28.80 -34.45
C ARG A 111 21.72 -29.27 -34.10
N ALA A 112 21.52 -30.55 -33.80
CA ALA A 112 20.21 -31.10 -33.41
C ALA A 112 19.68 -30.55 -32.07
N ARG A 113 20.57 -30.15 -31.14
CA ARG A 113 20.19 -29.46 -29.90
C ARG A 113 19.70 -28.05 -30.21
N TYR A 114 20.48 -27.26 -30.94
CA TYR A 114 20.08 -25.92 -31.36
C TYR A 114 18.77 -25.93 -32.19
N GLU A 115 18.60 -26.87 -33.12
CA GLU A 115 17.35 -27.01 -33.88
C GLU A 115 16.15 -27.46 -33.01
N LYS A 116 16.38 -28.06 -31.84
CA LYS A 116 15.33 -28.38 -30.86
C LYS A 116 15.02 -27.17 -29.97
N GLU A 117 16.04 -26.47 -29.49
CA GLU A 117 15.93 -25.27 -28.66
C GLU A 117 15.22 -24.13 -29.44
N LEU A 118 15.61 -23.89 -30.69
CA LEU A 118 14.94 -22.94 -31.58
C LEU A 118 13.46 -23.29 -31.84
N ARG A 119 13.12 -24.59 -31.89
CA ARG A 119 11.72 -25.04 -31.98
C ARG A 119 10.96 -24.80 -30.67
N GLY A 120 11.54 -25.16 -29.52
CA GLY A 120 10.95 -24.92 -28.20
C GLY A 120 10.65 -23.43 -27.98
N LEU A 121 11.64 -22.57 -28.20
CA LEU A 121 11.49 -21.11 -28.12
C LEU A 121 10.42 -20.57 -29.09
N HIS A 122 10.33 -21.12 -30.31
CA HIS A 122 9.29 -20.72 -31.26
C HIS A 122 7.88 -21.16 -30.81
N GLU A 123 7.74 -22.36 -30.26
CA GLU A 123 6.48 -22.84 -29.69
C GLU A 123 6.06 -22.04 -28.45
N GLU A 124 6.98 -21.75 -27.53
CA GLU A 124 6.73 -20.93 -26.32
C GLU A 124 6.35 -19.49 -26.68
N LYS A 125 7.06 -18.90 -27.65
CA LYS A 125 6.75 -17.57 -28.19
C LYS A 125 5.40 -17.54 -28.92
N ASN A 126 4.97 -18.64 -29.54
CA ASN A 126 3.64 -18.72 -30.16
C ASN A 126 2.53 -18.95 -29.12
N ARG A 127 2.73 -19.79 -28.10
CA ARG A 127 1.80 -19.99 -26.97
C ARG A 127 1.52 -18.67 -26.25
N SER A 128 2.58 -17.96 -25.85
CA SER A 128 2.46 -16.65 -25.18
C SER A 128 1.84 -15.57 -26.09
N GLU A 129 2.11 -15.59 -27.39
CA GLU A 129 1.40 -14.70 -28.33
C GLU A 129 -0.09 -15.05 -28.46
N GLU A 130 -0.47 -16.34 -28.41
CA GLU A 130 -1.86 -16.80 -28.40
C GLU A 130 -2.60 -16.47 -27.09
N GLU A 131 -1.92 -16.56 -25.95
CA GLU A 131 -2.41 -16.13 -24.63
C GLU A 131 -2.67 -14.62 -24.60
N ILE A 132 -1.73 -13.79 -25.07
CA ILE A 132 -1.91 -12.33 -25.18
C ILE A 132 -3.05 -11.99 -26.16
N ARG A 133 -3.17 -12.72 -27.28
CA ARG A 133 -4.30 -12.60 -28.21
C ARG A 133 -5.64 -13.05 -27.61
N GLN A 134 -5.64 -13.93 -26.59
CA GLN A 134 -6.83 -14.33 -25.83
C GLN A 134 -7.22 -13.23 -24.84
N GLN A 135 -6.30 -12.80 -23.99
CA GLN A 135 -6.49 -11.68 -23.06
C GLN A 135 -7.00 -10.42 -23.78
N LEU A 136 -6.42 -10.07 -24.94
CA LEU A 136 -6.87 -8.94 -25.76
C LEU A 136 -8.28 -9.11 -26.36
N ARG A 137 -8.76 -10.34 -26.55
CA ARG A 137 -10.16 -10.61 -26.97
C ARG A 137 -11.11 -10.51 -25.78
N ASP A 138 -10.70 -10.99 -24.62
CA ASP A 138 -11.51 -10.98 -23.40
C ASP A 138 -11.66 -9.56 -22.82
N GLU A 139 -10.58 -8.76 -22.81
CA GLU A 139 -10.65 -7.32 -22.48
C GLU A 139 -11.48 -6.52 -23.51
N LYS A 140 -11.49 -6.91 -24.79
CA LYS A 140 -12.40 -6.33 -25.80
C LYS A 140 -13.85 -6.78 -25.63
N ALA A 141 -14.13 -7.90 -24.96
CA ALA A 141 -15.48 -8.28 -24.57
C ALA A 141 -15.93 -7.45 -23.35
N ARG A 142 -15.10 -7.39 -22.30
CA ARG A 142 -15.32 -6.54 -21.11
C ARG A 142 -15.52 -5.07 -21.45
N SER A 143 -14.71 -4.51 -22.35
CA SER A 143 -14.86 -3.13 -22.83
C SER A 143 -16.24 -2.89 -23.45
N LYS A 144 -16.73 -3.84 -24.27
CA LYS A 144 -18.08 -3.75 -24.86
C LYS A 144 -19.20 -3.93 -23.83
N GLU A 145 -19.00 -4.79 -22.83
CA GLU A 145 -19.97 -4.94 -21.73
C GLU A 145 -20.10 -3.63 -20.93
N LEU A 146 -18.97 -2.94 -20.68
CA LEU A 146 -18.96 -1.61 -20.08
C LEU A 146 -19.61 -0.54 -20.98
N GLU A 147 -19.30 -0.52 -22.29
CA GLU A 147 -19.96 0.34 -23.28
C GLU A 147 -21.49 0.09 -23.33
N CYS A 148 -21.94 -1.15 -23.19
CA CYS A 148 -23.37 -1.49 -23.12
C CYS A 148 -24.04 -1.08 -21.80
N LEU A 149 -23.30 -0.99 -20.70
CA LEU A 149 -23.82 -0.54 -19.40
C LEU A 149 -23.84 0.99 -19.27
N GLN A 150 -22.94 1.71 -19.96
CA GLN A 150 -22.87 3.17 -19.95
C GLN A 150 -24.24 3.87 -20.20
N PRO A 151 -25.03 3.56 -21.25
CA PRO A 151 -26.31 4.24 -21.47
C PRO A 151 -27.33 4.00 -20.33
N ARG A 152 -27.21 2.88 -19.58
CA ARG A 152 -28.05 2.63 -18.40
C ARG A 152 -27.60 3.47 -17.20
N VAL A 153 -26.31 3.77 -17.07
CA VAL A 153 -25.79 4.72 -16.07
C VAL A 153 -26.26 6.14 -16.41
N GLU A 154 -26.19 6.55 -17.67
CA GLU A 154 -26.66 7.85 -18.14
C GLU A 154 -28.18 8.01 -17.94
N GLU A 155 -28.98 6.98 -18.24
CA GLU A 155 -30.43 6.96 -17.96
C GLU A 155 -30.73 7.14 -16.46
N LEU A 156 -30.00 6.42 -15.59
CA LEU A 156 -30.17 6.52 -14.14
C LEU A 156 -29.73 7.89 -13.59
N GLN A 157 -28.68 8.50 -14.15
CA GLN A 157 -28.26 9.86 -13.80
C GLN A 157 -29.31 10.90 -14.21
N ALA A 158 -29.89 10.78 -15.41
CA ALA A 158 -30.99 11.65 -15.86
C ALA A 158 -32.25 11.47 -14.99
N GLN A 159 -32.58 10.24 -14.59
CA GLN A 159 -33.66 9.96 -13.64
C GLN A 159 -33.39 10.61 -12.28
N LEU A 160 -32.19 10.47 -11.70
CA LEU A 160 -31.80 11.11 -10.45
C LEU A 160 -31.94 12.65 -10.52
N GLN A 161 -31.42 13.30 -11.56
CA GLN A 161 -31.55 14.75 -11.74
C GLN A 161 -33.02 15.20 -11.85
N SER A 162 -33.88 14.42 -12.52
CA SER A 162 -35.32 14.71 -12.58
C SER A 162 -36.02 14.52 -11.22
N MET A 163 -35.61 13.53 -10.43
CA MET A 163 -36.10 13.28 -9.09
C MET A 163 -35.62 14.36 -8.10
N GLU A 164 -34.39 14.86 -8.23
CA GLU A 164 -33.89 16.01 -7.46
C GLU A 164 -34.64 17.30 -7.81
N GLY A 165 -34.91 17.54 -9.10
CA GLY A 165 -35.70 18.68 -9.57
C GLY A 165 -37.13 18.68 -9.02
N THR A 166 -37.79 17.52 -8.99
CA THR A 166 -39.13 17.37 -8.39
C THR A 166 -39.07 17.42 -6.86
N ARG A 167 -38.08 16.80 -6.21
CA ARG A 167 -37.87 16.88 -4.75
C ARG A 167 -37.73 18.34 -4.30
N GLY A 168 -36.91 19.13 -5.00
CA GLY A 168 -36.77 20.56 -4.74
C GLY A 168 -38.04 21.37 -5.00
N TRP A 169 -38.95 20.91 -5.87
CA TRP A 169 -40.29 21.51 -6.00
C TRP A 169 -41.15 21.21 -4.77
N PHE A 170 -41.19 19.95 -4.32
CA PHE A 170 -41.92 19.56 -3.10
C PHE A 170 -41.35 20.22 -1.84
N GLU A 171 -40.03 20.34 -1.70
CA GLU A 171 -39.36 21.04 -0.57
C GLU A 171 -39.80 22.51 -0.49
N ARG A 172 -39.80 23.24 -1.62
CA ARG A 172 -40.30 24.63 -1.66
C ARG A 172 -41.80 24.69 -1.33
N ARG A 173 -42.59 23.78 -1.91
CA ARG A 173 -44.06 23.73 -1.73
C ARG A 173 -44.45 23.41 -0.29
N LEU A 174 -43.67 22.57 0.39
CA LEU A 174 -43.81 22.26 1.81
C LEU A 174 -43.47 23.51 2.65
N LYS A 175 -42.31 24.14 2.39
CA LYS A 175 -41.87 25.34 3.12
C LYS A 175 -42.84 26.52 2.96
N GLU A 176 -43.39 26.74 1.75
CA GLU A 176 -44.47 27.70 1.49
C GLU A 176 -45.71 27.42 2.36
N ALA A 177 -46.08 26.15 2.52
CA ALA A 177 -47.22 25.74 3.32
C ALA A 177 -46.95 25.87 4.83
N GLU A 178 -45.73 25.55 5.28
CA GLU A 178 -45.28 25.73 6.66
C GLU A 178 -45.26 27.21 7.06
N GLU A 179 -44.63 28.08 6.26
CA GLU A 179 -44.61 29.54 6.47
C GLU A 179 -46.02 30.15 6.48
N HIS A 180 -46.91 29.68 5.59
CA HIS A 180 -48.31 30.13 5.55
C HIS A 180 -49.12 29.62 6.76
N MET A 181 -48.86 28.41 7.26
CA MET A 181 -49.47 27.88 8.47
C MET A 181 -48.97 28.58 9.73
N GLU A 182 -47.67 28.88 9.81
CA GLU A 182 -47.09 29.68 10.89
C GLU A 182 -47.68 31.09 10.90
N LYS A 183 -47.75 31.76 9.74
CA LYS A 183 -48.37 33.09 9.60
C LYS A 183 -49.83 33.09 10.08
N LYS A 184 -50.63 32.09 9.68
CA LYS A 184 -52.01 31.94 10.17
C LYS A 184 -52.10 31.63 11.65
N SER A 185 -51.16 30.85 12.19
CA SER A 185 -51.09 30.59 13.63
C SER A 185 -50.74 31.84 14.42
N LEU A 186 -49.94 32.76 13.86
CA LEU A 186 -49.64 34.06 14.45
C LEU A 186 -50.85 35.00 14.36
N GLU A 187 -51.47 35.11 13.18
CA GLU A 187 -52.71 35.89 12.95
C GLU A 187 -53.80 35.48 13.95
N HIS A 188 -54.14 34.19 14.05
CA HIS A 188 -55.12 33.70 15.02
C HIS A 188 -54.69 33.90 16.48
N GLN A 189 -53.39 33.86 16.79
CA GLN A 189 -52.90 34.16 18.15
C GLN A 189 -52.97 35.67 18.46
N GLU A 190 -52.94 36.55 17.46
CA GLU A 190 -53.16 37.99 17.61
C GLU A 190 -54.65 38.31 17.73
N GLU A 191 -55.51 37.74 16.88
CA GLU A 191 -56.98 37.80 17.00
C GLU A 191 -57.45 37.35 18.39
N ILE A 192 -56.93 36.24 18.92
CA ILE A 192 -57.24 35.76 20.27
C ILE A 192 -56.78 36.76 21.35
N LYS A 193 -55.62 37.40 21.21
CA LYS A 193 -55.16 38.45 22.15
C LYS A 193 -56.02 39.71 22.07
N GLU A 194 -56.52 40.08 20.88
CA GLU A 194 -57.42 41.23 20.72
C GLU A 194 -58.79 40.94 21.32
N LEU A 195 -59.41 39.81 20.99
CA LEU A 195 -60.67 39.37 21.62
C LEU A 195 -60.55 39.21 23.15
N GLN A 196 -59.41 38.75 23.66
CA GLN A 196 -59.14 38.74 25.10
C GLN A 196 -59.10 40.14 25.70
N ARG A 197 -58.45 41.12 25.03
CA ARG A 197 -58.43 42.53 25.48
C ARG A 197 -59.83 43.15 25.42
N GLU A 198 -60.59 42.94 24.35
CA GLU A 198 -61.96 43.41 24.23
C GLU A 198 -62.85 42.82 25.33
N HIS A 199 -62.74 41.52 25.61
CA HIS A 199 -63.49 40.90 26.72
C HIS A 199 -63.06 41.43 28.09
N THR A 200 -61.76 41.71 28.34
CA THR A 200 -61.36 42.36 29.60
C THR A 200 -61.92 43.78 29.72
N LEU A 201 -61.89 44.57 28.64
CA LEU A 201 -62.46 45.93 28.64
C LEU A 201 -63.98 45.91 28.84
N GLN A 202 -64.70 44.96 28.24
CA GLN A 202 -66.13 44.76 28.45
C GLN A 202 -66.44 44.32 29.89
N LEU A 203 -65.60 43.47 30.49
CA LEU A 203 -65.74 43.06 31.90
C LEU A 203 -65.49 44.24 32.85
N GLU A 204 -64.47 45.06 32.59
CA GLU A 204 -64.18 46.28 33.34
C GLU A 204 -65.32 47.32 33.21
N GLU A 205 -65.83 47.55 32.00
CA GLU A 205 -66.99 48.42 31.76
C GLU A 205 -68.24 47.95 32.52
N LYS A 206 -68.52 46.64 32.49
CA LYS A 206 -69.66 46.03 33.20
C LYS A 206 -69.44 46.00 34.71
N GLN A 207 -68.20 45.91 35.19
CA GLN A 207 -67.87 46.07 36.60
C GLN A 207 -68.08 47.53 37.06
N CYS A 208 -67.60 48.52 36.33
CA CYS A 208 -67.85 49.95 36.60
C CYS A 208 -69.35 50.30 36.59
N GLN A 209 -70.12 49.71 35.68
CA GLN A 209 -71.59 49.84 35.67
C GLN A 209 -72.22 49.18 36.90
N MET A 210 -71.78 47.98 37.28
CA MET A 210 -72.25 47.31 38.49
C MET A 210 -71.88 48.06 39.77
N GLU A 211 -70.70 48.68 39.85
CA GLU A 211 -70.27 49.52 40.97
C GLU A 211 -71.08 50.82 41.04
N THR A 212 -71.39 51.43 39.90
CA THR A 212 -72.31 52.58 39.82
C THR A 212 -73.71 52.22 40.34
N VAL A 213 -74.26 51.08 39.93
CA VAL A 213 -75.58 50.59 40.41
C VAL A 213 -75.53 50.23 41.90
N LYS A 214 -74.41 49.68 42.40
CA LYS A 214 -74.21 49.45 43.85
C LYS A 214 -74.19 50.76 44.64
N GLN A 215 -73.54 51.81 44.13
CA GLN A 215 -73.54 53.14 44.74
C GLN A 215 -74.95 53.72 44.80
N GLN A 216 -75.71 53.67 43.69
CA GLN A 216 -77.11 54.08 43.63
C GLN A 216 -78.00 53.29 44.60
N LEU A 217 -77.78 51.99 44.76
CA LEU A 217 -78.49 51.18 45.76
C LEU A 217 -78.18 51.66 47.19
N VAL A 218 -76.91 51.91 47.53
CA VAL A 218 -76.52 52.43 48.85
C VAL A 218 -77.09 53.84 49.11
N GLU A 219 -77.22 54.68 48.09
CA GLU A 219 -77.88 55.99 48.21
C GLU A 219 -79.40 55.85 48.44
N LEU A 220 -80.07 54.91 47.75
CA LEU A 220 -81.48 54.58 47.97
C LEU A 220 -81.71 53.93 49.35
N GLU A 221 -80.78 53.13 49.85
CA GLU A 221 -80.86 52.59 51.22
C GLU A 221 -80.72 53.69 52.28
N LYS A 222 -79.82 54.67 52.08
CA LYS A 222 -79.76 55.85 52.94
C LYS A 222 -81.05 56.67 52.92
N GLN A 223 -81.61 56.93 51.73
CA GLN A 223 -82.88 57.65 51.60
C GLN A 223 -84.03 56.90 52.30
N ARG A 224 -84.11 55.57 52.14
CA ARG A 224 -85.06 54.70 52.87
C ARG A 224 -84.88 54.83 54.39
N ASP A 225 -83.64 54.85 54.88
CA ASP A 225 -83.35 54.91 56.31
C ASP A 225 -83.61 56.31 56.88
N GLU A 226 -83.31 57.38 56.13
CA GLU A 226 -83.68 58.77 56.43
C GLU A 226 -85.22 58.95 56.48
N ASP A 227 -85.95 58.40 55.51
CA ASP A 227 -87.42 58.33 55.52
C ASP A 227 -87.93 57.52 56.71
N GLY A 228 -87.29 56.40 57.05
CA GLY A 228 -87.60 55.59 58.24
C GLY A 228 -87.41 56.37 59.54
N ASP A 229 -86.38 57.20 59.60
CA ASP A 229 -86.09 58.10 60.71
C ASP A 229 -87.13 59.25 60.81
N ILE A 230 -87.56 59.81 59.68
CA ILE A 230 -88.65 60.80 59.59
C ILE A 230 -89.99 60.19 60.02
N ILE A 231 -90.32 58.99 59.54
CA ILE A 231 -91.51 58.22 59.95
C ILE A 231 -91.46 57.93 61.46
N SER A 232 -90.28 57.65 62.02
CA SER A 232 -90.10 57.41 63.46
C SER A 232 -90.30 58.68 64.29
N LYS A 233 -89.78 59.83 63.83
CA LYS A 233 -90.03 61.16 64.44
C LYS A 233 -91.51 61.51 64.42
N LEU A 234 -92.18 61.41 63.26
CA LEU A 234 -93.62 61.66 63.12
C LEU A 234 -94.47 60.72 64.00
N ARG A 235 -94.10 59.44 64.13
CA ARG A 235 -94.77 58.50 65.06
C ARG A 235 -94.63 58.91 66.52
N GLN A 236 -93.49 59.48 66.91
CA GLN A 236 -93.26 59.98 68.26
C GLN A 236 -94.03 61.30 68.50
N GLU A 237 -94.08 62.22 67.54
CA GLU A 237 -94.89 63.44 67.62
C GLU A 237 -96.41 63.14 67.72
N ILE A 238 -96.90 62.14 66.98
CA ILE A 238 -98.29 61.65 67.12
C ILE A 238 -98.54 61.08 68.51
N LYS A 239 -97.56 60.39 69.11
CA LYS A 239 -97.67 59.85 70.47
C LYS A 239 -97.67 60.95 71.53
N ASP A 240 -96.79 61.94 71.40
CA ASP A 240 -96.68 63.06 72.34
C ASP A 240 -97.89 63.99 72.28
N THR A 241 -98.48 64.18 71.08
CA THR A 241 -99.75 64.90 70.93
C THR A 241 -100.95 64.12 71.49
N LEU A 242 -100.98 62.78 71.36
CA LEU A 242 -102.01 61.94 71.99
C LEU A 242 -101.92 61.94 73.52
N ASP A 243 -100.73 61.80 74.11
CA ASP A 243 -100.58 61.92 75.57
C ASP A 243 -100.80 63.37 76.05
N GLY A 244 -100.49 64.38 75.23
CA GLY A 244 -100.89 65.78 75.44
C GLY A 244 -102.41 65.98 75.51
N GLN A 245 -103.17 65.41 74.57
CA GLN A 245 -104.64 65.37 74.62
C GLN A 245 -105.12 64.65 75.89
N ARG A 246 -104.52 63.51 76.23
CA ARG A 246 -104.86 62.72 77.43
C ARG A 246 -104.59 63.46 78.75
N ILE A 247 -103.62 64.38 78.77
CA ILE A 247 -103.37 65.30 79.88
C ILE A 247 -104.42 66.42 79.91
N LEU A 248 -104.83 66.95 78.75
CA LEU A 248 -105.91 67.94 78.64
C LEU A 248 -107.26 67.36 79.09
N GLU A 249 -107.61 66.13 78.69
CA GLU A 249 -108.80 65.42 79.17
C GLU A 249 -108.80 65.25 80.68
N LYS A 250 -107.66 64.83 81.27
CA LYS A 250 -107.51 64.71 82.73
C LYS A 250 -107.73 66.06 83.42
N LYS A 251 -107.13 67.15 82.92
CA LYS A 251 -107.32 68.52 83.43
C LYS A 251 -108.78 68.98 83.30
N GLY A 252 -109.41 68.76 82.15
CA GLY A 252 -110.82 69.06 81.92
C GLY A 252 -111.76 68.30 82.85
N SER A 253 -111.48 67.02 83.10
CA SER A 253 -112.26 66.18 84.04
C SER A 253 -112.16 66.65 85.50
N ALA A 254 -111.05 67.30 85.88
CA ALA A 254 -110.88 67.91 87.19
C ALA A 254 -111.66 69.22 87.30
N ALA A 255 -111.55 70.12 86.32
CA ALA A 255 -112.31 71.36 86.25
C ALA A 255 -113.83 71.12 86.27
N LEU A 256 -114.30 70.10 85.52
CA LEU A 256 -115.72 69.73 85.48
C LEU A 256 -116.24 69.25 86.84
N LYS A 257 -115.41 68.58 87.65
CA LYS A 257 -115.78 68.15 89.01
C LYS A 257 -115.90 69.33 89.97
N ASP A 258 -114.96 70.28 89.94
CA ASP A 258 -114.98 71.40 90.88
C ASP A 258 -116.06 72.44 90.54
N LEU A 259 -116.35 72.69 89.26
CA LEU A 259 -117.54 73.43 88.82
C LEU A 259 -118.83 72.78 89.34
N LYS A 260 -118.91 71.44 89.32
CA LYS A 260 -120.06 70.69 89.88
C LYS A 260 -120.20 70.89 91.40
N ARG A 261 -119.07 71.05 92.12
CA ARG A 261 -119.03 71.35 93.56
C ARG A 261 -119.45 72.79 93.85
N GLN A 262 -118.96 73.76 93.09
CA GLN A 262 -119.35 75.17 93.21
C GLN A 262 -120.86 75.36 92.96
N LEU A 263 -121.42 74.73 91.92
CA LEU A 263 -122.85 74.81 91.60
C LEU A 263 -123.76 74.26 92.73
N GLN A 264 -123.31 73.21 93.45
CA GLN A 264 -124.03 72.67 94.61
C GLN A 264 -123.94 73.58 95.85
N LEU A 265 -122.85 74.30 96.02
CA LEU A 265 -122.68 75.26 97.12
C LEU A 265 -123.54 76.52 96.90
N GLU A 266 -123.60 77.04 95.67
CA GLU A 266 -124.46 78.19 95.35
C GLU A 266 -125.95 77.88 95.48
N ARG A 267 -126.42 76.68 95.10
CA ARG A 267 -127.82 76.28 95.37
C ARG A 267 -128.16 76.33 96.86
N LYS A 268 -127.32 75.75 97.72
CA LYS A 268 -127.47 75.81 99.19
C LYS A 268 -127.33 77.23 99.76
N ARG A 269 -126.81 78.18 98.99
CA ARG A 269 -126.70 79.61 99.32
C ARG A 269 -127.98 80.35 98.97
N ALA A 270 -128.57 80.05 97.81
CA ALA A 270 -129.86 80.59 97.36
C ALA A 270 -131.02 80.19 98.29
N ASP A 271 -131.11 78.90 98.67
CA ASP A 271 -132.17 78.41 99.56
C ASP A 271 -132.20 79.18 100.89
N LYS A 272 -131.02 79.41 101.49
CA LYS A 272 -130.84 80.19 102.74
C LYS A 272 -131.01 81.70 102.57
N LEU A 273 -130.96 82.20 101.34
CA LEU A 273 -131.28 83.60 101.00
C LEU A 273 -132.80 83.80 100.91
N GLN A 274 -133.54 82.77 100.51
CA GLN A 274 -135.00 82.82 100.41
C GLN A 274 -135.67 82.80 101.79
N GLU A 275 -135.18 82.01 102.76
CA GLU A 275 -135.63 82.10 104.16
C GLU A 275 -135.35 83.49 104.76
N ARG A 276 -134.15 84.04 104.53
CA ARG A 276 -133.77 85.38 105.04
C ARG A 276 -134.59 86.54 104.45
N LEU A 277 -135.25 86.34 103.31
CA LEU A 277 -136.16 87.34 102.74
C LEU A 277 -137.51 87.41 103.47
N GLN A 278 -137.88 86.38 104.23
CA GLN A 278 -139.13 86.36 105.00
C GLN A 278 -139.02 87.17 106.31
N GLU A 279 -137.86 87.15 106.98
CA GLU A 279 -137.66 87.79 108.29
C GLU A 279 -137.23 89.27 108.23
N ILE A 280 -136.60 89.70 107.12
CA ILE A 280 -136.03 91.05 106.96
C ILE A 280 -137.08 92.11 106.56
N LEU A 281 -138.38 91.76 106.59
CA LEU A 281 -139.46 92.75 106.73
C LEU A 281 -139.57 93.34 108.15
N THR A 282 -138.76 92.88 109.11
CA THR A 282 -138.69 93.44 110.47
C THR A 282 -137.27 93.83 110.90
N ASN A 283 -137.09 95.11 111.22
CA ASN A 283 -135.90 95.75 111.83
C ASN A 283 -134.63 95.93 110.95
N SER A 284 -133.62 96.64 111.47
CA SER A 284 -132.88 97.65 110.69
C SER A 284 -131.34 97.63 110.77
N LYS A 285 -130.70 98.13 109.68
CA LYS A 285 -129.38 98.82 109.58
C LYS A 285 -128.05 98.01 109.45
N THR A 286 -127.24 98.44 108.44
CA THR A 286 -125.76 98.66 108.41
C THR A 286 -124.68 97.54 108.18
N ARG A 287 -123.97 97.64 107.00
CA ARG A 287 -122.49 97.94 106.83
C ARG A 287 -121.39 96.85 106.50
N THR A 288 -120.69 97.02 105.34
CA THR A 288 -119.26 96.70 104.88
C THR A 288 -118.60 95.29 104.70
N GLY A 289 -117.72 95.14 103.66
CA GLY A 289 -116.56 94.19 103.52
C GLY A 289 -116.49 93.36 102.20
N LEU A 290 -115.37 92.83 101.64
CA LEU A 290 -113.89 93.11 101.69
C LEU A 290 -113.12 92.46 100.47
N GLU A 291 -111.86 91.97 100.57
CA GLU A 291 -110.88 91.66 99.46
C GLU A 291 -110.23 90.23 99.47
N GLU A 292 -109.38 89.88 98.46
CA GLU A 292 -107.92 89.43 98.54
C GLU A 292 -107.38 88.28 97.60
N LEU A 293 -106.04 88.25 97.37
CA LEU A 293 -105.08 87.20 96.85
C LEU A 293 -105.10 86.72 95.36
N VAL A 294 -104.02 86.49 94.56
CA VAL A 294 -102.51 86.50 94.59
C VAL A 294 -101.73 85.16 94.78
N LEU A 295 -100.84 84.78 93.83
CA LEU A 295 -99.44 84.20 93.99
C LEU A 295 -98.78 83.70 92.65
N SER A 296 -97.47 83.28 92.66
CA SER A 296 -96.54 83.23 91.48
C SER A 296 -95.47 82.08 91.43
N GLU A 297 -94.73 81.97 90.29
CA GLU A 297 -93.23 81.78 90.14
C GLU A 297 -92.51 80.41 89.83
N ILE A 298 -91.22 80.49 89.38
CA ILE A 298 -90.07 79.50 89.34
C ILE A 298 -89.55 78.91 87.96
N SER A 299 -88.23 78.58 87.86
CA SER A 299 -87.35 78.25 86.68
C SER A 299 -86.63 76.84 86.73
N SER A 300 -85.50 76.40 86.08
CA SER A 300 -84.29 76.97 85.40
C SER A 300 -83.46 75.91 84.53
N PRO A 301 -82.35 76.22 83.79
CA PRO A 301 -81.74 75.36 82.69
C PRO A 301 -80.21 74.95 82.74
N SER A 302 -79.72 74.14 81.75
CA SER A 302 -78.41 74.24 80.97
C SER A 302 -77.30 73.12 80.90
N ARG A 303 -76.60 73.03 79.72
CA ARG A 303 -75.11 72.88 79.43
C ARG A 303 -74.31 71.51 79.33
N THR A 304 -73.24 71.50 78.48
CA THR A 304 -71.96 70.66 78.39
C THR A 304 -71.90 69.32 77.58
N GLN A 305 -70.75 68.66 77.21
CA GLN A 305 -69.40 69.03 76.62
C GLN A 305 -68.45 67.80 76.27
N GLN A 306 -67.73 67.81 75.11
CA GLN A 306 -66.46 67.11 74.59
C GLN A 306 -65.94 65.65 74.91
N THR A 307 -65.38 64.95 73.89
CA THR A 307 -64.32 63.85 73.86
C THR A 307 -63.95 63.48 72.38
N GLY A 308 -62.97 62.64 71.92
CA GLY A 308 -61.81 61.87 72.47
C GLY A 308 -61.04 60.99 71.40
N ASP A 309 -59.69 60.84 71.53
CA ASP A 309 -58.66 59.92 70.88
C ASP A 309 -58.70 59.54 69.34
N SER A 310 -57.92 58.67 68.64
CA SER A 310 -56.98 57.51 68.91
C SER A 310 -55.82 57.29 67.83
N SER A 311 -55.20 56.10 67.65
CA SER A 311 -54.04 55.77 66.71
C SER A 311 -53.94 54.26 66.27
N SER A 312 -52.96 53.63 65.55
CA SER A 312 -51.54 53.85 65.10
C SER A 312 -51.06 52.85 63.96
N ILE A 313 -49.74 52.54 63.78
CA ILE A 313 -49.06 51.46 62.95
C ILE A 313 -48.78 51.78 61.44
N SER A 314 -47.93 51.11 60.60
CA SER A 314 -46.44 50.81 60.51
C SER A 314 -46.11 49.83 59.32
N SER A 315 -44.91 49.56 58.72
CA SER A 315 -43.53 50.15 58.55
C SER A 315 -42.63 49.28 57.58
N PHE A 316 -41.38 49.69 57.22
CA PHE A 316 -40.26 49.02 56.42
C PHE A 316 -40.36 48.95 54.85
N SER A 317 -39.30 48.84 53.99
CA SER A 317 -37.84 49.21 53.88
C SER A 317 -37.28 48.73 52.45
N TYR A 318 -36.04 48.85 51.87
CA TYR A 318 -34.73 49.58 52.03
C TYR A 318 -33.77 49.41 50.77
N ARG A 319 -33.01 50.46 50.34
CA ARG A 319 -31.70 50.54 49.55
C ARG A 319 -31.51 49.96 48.11
N ASP A 320 -30.91 50.70 47.12
CA ASP A 320 -29.48 51.01 46.72
C ASP A 320 -28.72 49.83 45.99
N MET A 321 -27.78 49.95 45.01
CA MET A 321 -27.03 51.08 44.34
C MET A 321 -26.26 50.67 43.02
N MET A 322 -25.87 51.64 42.16
CA MET A 322 -24.78 51.64 41.10
C MET A 322 -24.89 50.73 39.82
N LYS A 323 -23.94 50.78 38.85
CA LYS A 323 -23.66 51.81 37.80
C LYS A 323 -22.63 51.33 36.70
N GLU A 324 -23.03 51.42 35.41
CA GLU A 324 -22.30 51.74 34.13
C GLU A 324 -20.75 51.68 33.99
N VAL A 325 -20.24 51.09 32.87
CA VAL A 325 -19.15 51.61 31.95
C VAL A 325 -18.97 50.71 30.70
N GLN A 326 -18.37 51.23 29.61
CA GLN A 326 -18.32 50.65 28.24
C GLN A 326 -16.83 50.41 27.73
N PRO A 327 -16.45 50.28 26.42
CA PRO A 327 -15.39 49.34 25.97
C PRO A 327 -14.10 50.01 25.43
N THR A 328 -13.14 49.23 24.90
CA THR A 328 -12.07 49.76 24.01
C THR A 328 -11.45 48.78 23.00
N ASN A 329 -11.47 49.20 21.73
CA ASN A 329 -10.41 49.16 20.69
C ASN A 329 -9.70 47.88 20.20
N GLN A 330 -9.52 47.86 18.87
CA GLN A 330 -8.59 47.03 18.08
C GLN A 330 -7.28 47.79 17.83
N ASN A 331 -6.16 47.08 17.56
CA ASN A 331 -5.28 47.44 16.44
C ASN A 331 -4.30 46.32 16.02
N LYS A 332 -3.69 46.51 14.84
CA LYS A 332 -2.63 45.67 14.23
C LYS A 332 -1.23 46.11 14.77
N SER A 333 -0.07 45.50 14.52
CA SER A 333 0.35 44.55 13.46
C SER A 333 1.65 43.80 13.83
N GLY A 334 1.92 42.66 13.17
CA GLY A 334 3.27 42.39 12.59
C GLY A 334 4.22 41.39 13.24
N GLY A 335 4.49 40.29 12.52
CA GLY A 335 5.81 39.62 12.49
C GLY A 335 6.03 38.42 13.44
N GLY A 336 6.09 37.20 12.88
CA GLY A 336 6.53 35.99 13.58
C GLY A 336 6.35 34.71 12.75
N SER A 337 7.34 33.82 12.78
CA SER A 337 7.43 32.57 12.00
C SER A 337 6.24 31.61 12.17
N PRO A 338 5.96 30.71 11.21
CA PRO A 338 4.92 29.70 11.35
C PRO A 338 5.21 28.76 12.52
N GLN A 339 4.42 28.88 13.58
CA GLN A 339 4.51 28.00 14.73
C GLN A 339 3.94 26.63 14.39
N SER A 340 4.68 25.58 14.78
CA SER A 340 4.32 24.17 14.61
C SER A 340 2.83 23.90 14.85
N GLN A 341 2.12 23.48 13.79
CA GLN A 341 0.83 22.84 13.96
C GLN A 341 1.08 21.50 14.68
N ARG A 342 0.26 21.20 15.69
CA ARG A 342 0.21 19.83 16.23
C ARG A 342 -0.11 18.87 15.08
N PRO A 343 0.47 17.66 15.05
CA PRO A 343 -0.05 16.61 14.19
C PRO A 343 -1.56 16.47 14.40
N ALA A 344 -2.31 16.23 13.33
CA ALA A 344 -3.56 15.52 13.50
C ALA A 344 -3.22 14.16 14.11
N GLU A 345 -3.98 13.74 15.12
CA GLU A 345 -3.90 12.38 15.65
C GLU A 345 -4.54 11.45 14.62
N LEU A 346 -3.75 11.09 13.61
CA LEU A 346 -4.06 10.02 12.67
C LEU A 346 -4.32 8.74 13.48
N SER A 347 -5.38 8.02 13.12
CA SER A 347 -5.66 6.71 13.71
C SER A 347 -4.52 5.73 13.42
N ASP A 348 -4.33 4.73 14.30
CA ASP A 348 -3.32 3.68 14.07
C ASP A 348 -3.56 2.94 12.73
N ASP A 349 -4.81 2.89 12.25
CA ASP A 349 -5.16 2.35 10.93
C ASP A 349 -4.66 3.24 9.78
N GLU A 350 -4.82 4.56 9.85
CA GLU A 350 -4.27 5.52 8.86
C GLU A 350 -2.74 5.52 8.88
N VAL A 351 -2.13 5.41 10.07
CA VAL A 351 -0.68 5.24 10.23
C VAL A 351 -0.21 3.92 9.63
N GLY A 352 -0.98 2.84 9.82
CA GLY A 352 -0.76 1.53 9.21
C GLY A 352 -0.82 1.58 7.67
N GLU A 353 -1.84 2.21 7.10
CA GLU A 353 -1.92 2.43 5.64
C GLU A 353 -0.73 3.25 5.11
N LEU A 354 -0.28 4.27 5.85
CA LEU A 354 0.87 5.08 5.46
C LEU A 354 2.18 4.28 5.51
N PHE A 355 2.38 3.42 6.50
CA PHE A 355 3.52 2.49 6.53
C PHE A 355 3.45 1.46 5.40
N GLN A 356 2.27 0.92 5.09
CA GLN A 356 2.07 -0.02 3.99
C GLN A 356 2.39 0.63 2.64
N ARG A 357 1.82 1.82 2.35
CA ARG A 357 2.13 2.59 1.13
C ARG A 357 3.62 2.98 1.05
N LEU A 358 4.25 3.32 2.19
CA LEU A 358 5.68 3.63 2.23
C LEU A 358 6.55 2.41 1.91
N ALA A 359 6.17 1.22 2.39
CA ALA A 359 6.84 -0.03 2.07
C ALA A 359 6.69 -0.39 0.59
N GLU A 360 5.48 -0.27 0.03
CA GLU A 360 5.19 -0.49 -1.39
C GLU A 360 5.99 0.46 -2.29
N VAL A 361 5.98 1.77 -2.01
CA VAL A 361 6.75 2.78 -2.75
C VAL A 361 8.26 2.54 -2.62
N GLN A 362 8.75 2.12 -1.45
CA GLN A 362 10.16 1.81 -1.25
C GLN A 362 10.58 0.52 -1.98
N GLN A 363 9.68 -0.46 -2.13
CA GLN A 363 9.89 -1.65 -2.95
C GLN A 363 9.87 -1.32 -4.45
N GLU A 364 8.89 -0.54 -4.93
CA GLU A 364 8.83 -0.08 -6.33
C GLU A 364 10.08 0.72 -6.70
N LYS A 365 10.49 1.66 -5.84
CA LYS A 365 11.73 2.43 -6.00
C LYS A 365 12.94 1.51 -6.12
N TRP A 366 13.05 0.46 -5.31
CA TRP A 366 14.17 -0.48 -5.36
C TRP A 366 14.21 -1.27 -6.67
N MET A 367 13.05 -1.75 -7.15
CA MET A 367 12.91 -2.40 -8.46
C MET A 367 13.26 -1.45 -9.62
N LEU A 368 12.90 -0.15 -9.51
CA LEU A 368 13.26 0.87 -10.50
C LEU A 368 14.76 1.18 -10.47
N GLU A 369 15.40 1.25 -9.30
CA GLU A 369 16.85 1.41 -9.18
C GLU A 369 17.63 0.22 -9.76
N GLU A 370 17.15 -1.01 -9.59
CA GLU A 370 17.72 -2.20 -10.23
C GLU A 370 17.54 -2.17 -11.76
N LYS A 371 16.35 -1.81 -12.24
CA LYS A 371 16.08 -1.66 -13.67
C LYS A 371 16.93 -0.56 -14.33
N VAL A 372 17.18 0.55 -13.64
CA VAL A 372 18.10 1.60 -14.09
C VAL A 372 19.53 1.06 -14.18
N LYS A 373 20.04 0.38 -13.14
CA LYS A 373 21.40 -0.23 -13.17
C LYS A 373 21.56 -1.22 -14.33
N HIS A 374 20.55 -2.04 -14.62
CA HIS A 374 20.57 -2.93 -15.79
C HIS A 374 20.63 -2.18 -17.12
N LEU A 375 19.89 -1.07 -17.26
CA LEU A 375 19.95 -0.22 -18.45
C LEU A 375 21.29 0.51 -18.57
N GLU A 376 21.86 1.01 -17.47
CA GLU A 376 23.19 1.64 -17.44
C GLU A 376 24.27 0.66 -17.91
N VAL A 377 24.33 -0.55 -17.31
CA VAL A 377 25.28 -1.60 -17.69
C VAL A 377 25.09 -2.05 -19.14
N SER A 378 23.84 -2.19 -19.60
CA SER A 378 23.55 -2.55 -20.99
C SER A 378 23.96 -1.45 -21.98
N CYS A 379 23.77 -0.17 -21.62
CA CYS A 379 24.19 0.97 -22.44
C CYS A 379 25.72 1.10 -22.48
N SER A 380 26.42 0.92 -21.36
CA SER A 380 27.89 0.87 -21.33
C SER A 380 28.44 -0.27 -22.21
N SER A 381 27.87 -1.48 -22.09
CA SER A 381 28.28 -2.63 -22.90
C SER A 381 28.05 -2.40 -24.40
N MET A 382 26.91 -1.81 -24.78
CA MET A 382 26.61 -1.45 -26.16
C MET A 382 27.54 -0.34 -26.70
N ALA A 383 27.87 0.66 -25.87
CA ALA A 383 28.82 1.70 -26.22
C ALA A 383 30.23 1.14 -26.45
N GLU A 384 30.70 0.22 -25.59
CA GLU A 384 31.99 -0.47 -25.79
C GLU A 384 32.04 -1.31 -27.08
N ASP A 385 30.95 -1.98 -27.44
CA ASP A 385 30.85 -2.77 -28.67
C ASP A 385 30.84 -1.86 -29.92
N ILE A 386 30.13 -0.72 -29.87
CA ILE A 386 30.17 0.32 -30.90
C ILE A 386 31.60 0.89 -31.04
N CYS A 387 32.27 1.20 -29.93
CA CYS A 387 33.66 1.69 -29.94
C CYS A 387 34.62 0.64 -30.52
N ARG A 388 34.50 -0.63 -30.14
CA ARG A 388 35.31 -1.73 -30.69
C ARG A 388 35.09 -1.91 -32.20
N LYS A 389 33.83 -1.92 -32.65
CA LYS A 389 33.49 -2.01 -34.08
C LYS A 389 34.01 -0.81 -34.87
N SER A 390 33.93 0.39 -34.29
CA SER A 390 34.47 1.61 -34.89
C SER A 390 35.99 1.54 -35.05
N ALA A 391 36.72 1.08 -34.03
CA ALA A 391 38.17 0.90 -34.09
C ALA A 391 38.61 -0.16 -35.12
N ILE A 392 37.83 -1.25 -35.28
CA ILE A 392 38.06 -2.26 -36.33
C ILE A 392 37.87 -1.65 -37.72
N ILE A 393 36.80 -0.87 -37.92
CA ILE A 393 36.52 -0.17 -39.19
C ILE A 393 37.62 0.86 -39.49
N GLU A 394 38.04 1.65 -38.49
CA GLU A 394 39.10 2.64 -38.62
C GLU A 394 40.43 1.98 -39.03
N THR A 395 40.82 0.89 -38.35
CA THR A 395 42.02 0.10 -38.68
C THR A 395 41.95 -0.41 -40.11
N TYR A 396 40.83 -1.02 -40.50
CA TYR A 396 40.63 -1.54 -41.86
C TYR A 396 40.69 -0.43 -42.93
N VAL A 397 40.15 0.76 -42.64
CA VAL A 397 40.23 1.93 -43.54
C VAL A 397 41.64 2.52 -43.59
N MET A 398 42.42 2.48 -42.51
CA MET A 398 43.82 2.91 -42.51
C MET A 398 44.71 1.98 -43.34
N ASP A 399 44.58 0.66 -43.19
CA ASP A 399 45.38 -0.30 -43.96
C ASP A 399 44.92 -0.37 -45.43
N SER A 400 43.61 -0.28 -45.71
CA SER A 400 43.09 -0.13 -47.08
C SER A 400 43.67 1.10 -47.82
N ARG A 401 44.08 2.15 -47.10
CA ARG A 401 44.78 3.30 -47.68
C ARG A 401 46.28 3.04 -47.88
N ARG A 402 46.91 2.23 -47.03
CA ARG A 402 48.34 1.86 -47.16
C ARG A 402 48.59 1.00 -48.39
N ASP A 403 47.76 -0.01 -48.65
CA ASP A 403 47.92 -0.87 -49.85
C ASP A 403 47.78 -0.07 -51.15
N VAL A 404 46.85 0.90 -51.19
CA VAL A 404 46.67 1.79 -52.36
C VAL A 404 47.83 2.79 -52.50
N SER A 405 48.36 3.34 -51.40
CA SER A 405 49.49 4.28 -51.46
C SER A 405 50.86 3.61 -51.66
N SER A 406 51.03 2.34 -51.29
CA SER A 406 52.29 1.59 -51.51
C SER A 406 52.42 1.07 -52.95
N GLY A 407 51.37 1.14 -53.78
CA GLY A 407 51.39 0.74 -55.18
C GLY A 407 52.11 1.70 -56.14
N ALA A 408 52.60 2.85 -55.66
CA ALA A 408 53.15 3.90 -56.53
C ALA A 408 54.33 4.67 -55.90
N VAL A 409 55.55 4.10 -55.97
CA VAL A 409 56.81 4.76 -56.37
C VAL A 409 57.99 3.78 -56.29
N SER A 410 58.77 3.71 -57.38
CA SER A 410 60.12 3.10 -57.50
C SER A 410 60.31 1.61 -57.16
N GLY A 411 61.18 0.96 -57.94
CA GLY A 411 61.68 -0.40 -57.67
C GLY A 411 63.21 -0.44 -57.56
N HIS A 412 63.77 -1.64 -57.72
CA HIS A 412 65.19 -2.02 -57.64
C HIS A 412 65.87 -2.05 -56.26
N GLY A 413 66.16 -3.28 -55.82
CA GLY A 413 67.50 -3.63 -55.35
C GLY A 413 67.67 -3.98 -53.87
N GLY A 414 68.58 -4.94 -53.61
CA GLY A 414 69.28 -5.04 -52.31
C GLY A 414 68.72 -6.04 -51.30
N SER A 415 69.26 -7.27 -51.32
CA SER A 415 69.12 -8.24 -50.23
C SER A 415 69.67 -7.70 -48.90
N GLN A 416 68.82 -7.45 -47.90
CA GLN A 416 69.26 -7.33 -46.50
C GLN A 416 68.23 -7.75 -45.44
N GLY A 417 68.39 -8.96 -44.89
CA GLY A 417 68.33 -9.20 -43.45
C GLY A 417 67.02 -8.98 -42.68
N ASP A 418 65.98 -9.75 -42.99
CA ASP A 418 65.23 -10.58 -42.02
C ASP A 418 65.08 -10.05 -40.57
N ARG A 419 64.54 -8.83 -40.40
CA ARG A 419 64.21 -8.25 -39.07
C ARG A 419 62.82 -7.61 -38.97
N GLY A 420 62.08 -7.50 -40.06
CA GLY A 420 60.70 -6.98 -40.05
C GLY A 420 59.65 -8.07 -39.78
N LEU A 421 59.75 -9.22 -40.46
CA LEU A 421 58.71 -10.25 -40.39
C LEU A 421 58.83 -11.16 -39.16
N SER A 422 60.05 -11.39 -38.65
CA SER A 422 60.29 -12.24 -37.47
C SER A 422 59.91 -11.58 -36.13
N SER A 423 59.85 -10.24 -36.07
CA SER A 423 59.24 -9.52 -34.92
C SER A 423 57.72 -9.50 -35.04
N VAL A 424 57.17 -9.13 -36.21
CA VAL A 424 55.71 -9.11 -36.43
C VAL A 424 55.10 -10.50 -36.22
N LEU A 425 55.72 -11.59 -36.69
CA LEU A 425 55.26 -12.95 -36.39
C LEU A 425 55.46 -13.37 -34.93
N ARG A 426 56.31 -12.69 -34.16
CA ARG A 426 56.45 -12.93 -32.71
C ARG A 426 55.37 -12.21 -31.91
N ASP A 427 55.00 -11.00 -32.31
CA ASP A 427 53.90 -10.23 -31.68
C ASP A 427 52.52 -10.77 -32.11
N LEU A 428 52.38 -11.29 -33.33
CA LEU A 428 51.15 -11.91 -33.81
C LEU A 428 50.96 -13.33 -33.26
N VAL A 429 52.03 -14.03 -32.86
CA VAL A 429 51.96 -15.34 -32.17
C VAL A 429 51.97 -15.13 -30.65
N LYS A 430 50.80 -14.65 -30.19
CA LYS A 430 50.32 -14.45 -28.82
C LYS A 430 50.61 -13.06 -28.20
N PRO A 431 49.63 -12.46 -27.47
CA PRO A 431 48.46 -13.11 -26.89
C PRO A 431 47.10 -12.48 -27.29
N GLY A 432 46.56 -12.85 -28.46
CA GLY A 432 45.16 -12.55 -28.82
C GLY A 432 44.09 -13.20 -27.93
N ASP A 433 44.52 -13.98 -26.93
CA ASP A 433 43.70 -14.79 -26.03
C ASP A 433 43.60 -14.22 -24.60
N GLU A 434 44.15 -13.06 -24.25
CA GLU A 434 44.06 -12.60 -22.84
C GLU A 434 42.62 -12.49 -22.35
N ASN A 435 41.69 -11.92 -23.14
CA ASN A 435 40.27 -11.89 -22.77
C ASN A 435 39.64 -13.29 -22.68
N LEU A 436 39.98 -14.22 -23.57
CA LEU A 436 39.44 -15.59 -23.54
C LEU A 436 40.05 -16.43 -22.42
N ARG A 437 41.32 -16.20 -22.08
CA ARG A 437 42.03 -16.87 -20.97
C ARG A 437 41.62 -16.29 -19.62
N GLU A 438 41.41 -14.99 -19.53
CA GLU A 438 40.85 -14.34 -18.35
C GLU A 438 39.37 -14.71 -18.16
N MET A 439 38.58 -14.81 -19.23
CA MET A 439 37.20 -15.31 -19.18
C MET A 439 37.15 -16.79 -18.76
N ASN A 440 37.98 -17.67 -19.35
CA ASN A 440 38.09 -19.06 -18.91
C ASN A 440 38.56 -19.15 -17.45
N LYS A 441 39.52 -18.32 -17.02
CA LYS A 441 39.97 -18.25 -15.62
C LYS A 441 38.87 -17.74 -14.68
N LYS A 442 38.06 -16.75 -15.09
CA LYS A 442 36.90 -16.27 -14.32
C LYS A 442 35.80 -17.33 -14.23
N LEU A 443 35.51 -18.04 -15.32
CA LEU A 443 34.57 -19.17 -15.35
C LEU A 443 35.08 -20.34 -14.50
N GLN A 444 36.36 -20.68 -14.58
CA GLN A 444 36.98 -21.72 -13.77
C GLN A 444 36.94 -21.35 -12.27
N ASN A 445 37.38 -20.14 -11.91
CA ASN A 445 37.29 -19.65 -10.53
C ASN A 445 35.84 -19.67 -10.02
N MET A 446 34.87 -19.26 -10.84
CA MET A 446 33.45 -19.27 -10.48
C MET A 446 32.91 -20.69 -10.31
N LEU A 447 33.34 -21.64 -11.14
CA LEU A 447 33.00 -23.05 -11.03
C LEU A 447 33.62 -23.68 -9.77
N GLU A 448 34.90 -23.40 -9.48
CA GLU A 448 35.60 -23.83 -8.27
C GLU A 448 34.95 -23.25 -7.01
N GLU A 449 34.54 -21.97 -7.03
CA GLU A 449 33.81 -21.32 -5.94
C GLU A 449 32.41 -21.93 -5.74
N GLN A 450 31.67 -22.19 -6.82
CA GLN A 450 30.33 -22.80 -6.75
C GLN A 450 30.36 -24.28 -6.33
N LEU A 451 31.38 -25.04 -6.75
CA LEU A 451 31.64 -26.40 -6.26
C LEU A 451 32.03 -26.39 -4.79
N THR A 452 32.87 -25.42 -4.37
CA THR A 452 33.24 -25.24 -2.96
C THR A 452 32.03 -24.88 -2.12
N LYS A 453 31.15 -23.97 -2.59
CA LYS A 453 29.89 -23.62 -1.94
C LYS A 453 28.93 -24.81 -1.86
N ASN A 454 28.76 -25.59 -2.94
CA ASN A 454 27.96 -26.81 -2.91
C ASN A 454 28.50 -27.84 -1.92
N MET A 455 29.82 -28.04 -1.83
CA MET A 455 30.42 -28.94 -0.86
C MET A 455 30.18 -28.49 0.60
N HIS A 456 30.17 -27.19 0.88
CA HIS A 456 29.80 -26.69 2.21
C HIS A 456 28.32 -26.87 2.47
N LEU A 457 27.44 -26.47 1.55
CA LEU A 457 25.99 -26.67 1.67
C LEU A 457 25.60 -28.15 1.83
N GLN A 458 26.30 -29.07 1.16
CA GLN A 458 26.12 -30.52 1.36
C GLN A 458 26.50 -30.96 2.78
N LYS A 459 27.62 -30.47 3.32
CA LYS A 459 28.02 -30.75 4.71
C LYS A 459 27.06 -30.13 5.72
N ASP A 460 26.58 -28.91 5.47
CA ASP A 460 25.62 -28.23 6.33
C ASP A 460 24.28 -28.99 6.33
N LEU A 461 23.83 -29.49 5.17
CA LEU A 461 22.66 -30.37 5.05
C LEU A 461 22.88 -31.75 5.71
N GLU A 462 24.08 -32.33 5.62
CA GLU A 462 24.44 -33.58 6.33
C GLU A 462 24.45 -33.39 7.85
N VAL A 463 24.95 -32.25 8.35
CA VAL A 463 24.94 -31.90 9.78
C VAL A 463 23.51 -31.66 10.26
N LEU A 464 22.73 -30.84 9.55
CA LEU A 464 21.32 -30.61 9.88
C LEU A 464 20.50 -31.90 9.83
N SER A 465 20.77 -32.79 8.87
CA SER A 465 20.15 -34.13 8.80
C SER A 465 20.52 -35.00 10.01
N GLN A 466 21.80 -35.01 10.41
CA GLN A 466 22.27 -35.70 11.61
C GLN A 466 21.64 -35.12 12.89
N GLU A 467 21.51 -33.80 13.01
CA GLU A 467 20.83 -33.15 14.13
C GLU A 467 19.34 -33.46 14.16
N LEU A 468 18.65 -33.46 13.01
CA LEU A 468 17.22 -33.80 12.91
C LEU A 468 16.99 -35.28 13.28
N VAL A 469 17.86 -36.19 12.85
CA VAL A 469 17.87 -37.60 13.30
C VAL A 469 18.15 -37.71 14.80
N ARG A 470 19.10 -36.92 15.34
CA ARG A 470 19.43 -36.89 16.77
C ARG A 470 18.24 -36.42 17.61
N LEU A 471 17.61 -35.30 17.21
CA LEU A 471 16.42 -34.75 17.86
C LEU A 471 15.21 -35.69 17.75
N THR A 472 15.04 -36.38 16.62
CA THR A 472 13.99 -37.41 16.46
C THR A 472 14.23 -38.58 17.42
N LYS A 473 15.49 -39.03 17.54
CA LYS A 473 15.87 -40.13 18.43
C LYS A 473 15.70 -39.74 19.91
N ASP A 474 16.18 -38.56 20.31
CA ASP A 474 16.00 -38.01 21.66
C ASP A 474 14.51 -37.86 22.00
N SER A 475 13.69 -37.33 21.07
CA SER A 475 12.24 -37.21 21.24
C SER A 475 11.55 -38.56 21.42
N SER A 476 11.95 -39.58 20.64
CA SER A 476 11.42 -40.95 20.79
C SER A 476 11.84 -41.63 22.10
N ALA A 477 13.01 -41.28 22.64
CA ALA A 477 13.48 -41.77 23.94
C ALA A 477 12.72 -41.10 25.11
N VAL A 478 12.47 -39.79 25.02
CA VAL A 478 11.67 -39.05 26.02
C VAL A 478 10.19 -39.46 25.99
N GLY A 479 9.65 -39.83 24.82
CA GLY A 479 8.28 -40.35 24.68
C GLY A 479 8.06 -41.79 25.16
N SER A 480 9.04 -42.43 25.80
CA SER A 480 9.02 -43.85 26.20
C SER A 480 9.35 -44.08 27.69
N GLY A 481 9.19 -43.06 28.54
CA GLY A 481 9.45 -43.10 29.99
C GLY A 481 8.20 -42.91 30.85
#